data_AF-A0A0A2VRH9-F1
#
_entry.id   AF-A0A0A2VRH9-F1
#
_cell.length_a   1.000
_cell.length_b   1.000
_cell.length_c   1.000
_cell.angle_alpha   90.00
_cell.angle_beta   90.00
_cell.angle_gamma   90.00
#
_symmetry.space_group_name_H-M   'P 1'
#
loop_
_entity.id
_entity.type
_entity.pdbx_description
1 polymer ?
#
loop_
_entity_poly.entity_id
_entity_poly.type
_entity_poly.pdbx_seq_one_letter_code
_entity_poly.pdbx_strand_id
1 'polypeptide(L)'
;MQWSESFLQYDYLPPPHLSPVTSPPCAVWPADPPRVHLYCEGGALAHPLVSPMAAASWEGAPPVFFVCGEELLADEAKTVACRMARQGVPVVWEQWEAMPHCFSMLLTWTEASRVSYRGWADFVRDAVRGEVQTKGCYVEVKTLKRREVDVKTLTTISDEDVLEGMAAGRKRIEDKFAHLLK
;
A
#
# COMPACT_ATOMS: atom_id res chain seq x y z
N MET A 1 6.72 10.46 -5.13
CA MET A 1 5.41 10.98 -4.73
C MET A 1 5.63 11.82 -3.49
N GLN A 2 5.05 13.01 -3.40
CA GLN A 2 4.81 13.58 -2.07
C GLN A 2 3.61 12.80 -1.55
N TRP A 3 3.74 12.21 -0.35
CA TRP A 3 2.67 11.45 0.27
C TRP A 3 1.42 12.32 0.30
N SER A 4 0.28 11.73 -0.07
CA SER A 4 -1.00 12.33 0.21
C SER A 4 -1.13 12.41 1.72
N GLU A 5 -1.23 13.61 2.29
CA GLU A 5 -1.60 13.78 3.71
C GLU A 5 -3.10 13.54 3.93
N SER A 6 -3.80 13.05 2.89
CA SER A 6 -5.19 12.66 2.99
C SER A 6 -5.32 11.58 4.06
N PHE A 7 -6.31 11.75 4.93
CA PHE A 7 -6.62 10.85 6.03
C PHE A 7 -5.58 10.78 7.16
N LEU A 8 -4.61 11.70 7.22
CA LEU A 8 -3.67 11.80 8.35
C LEU A 8 -4.38 11.88 9.70
N GLN A 9 -5.59 12.47 9.77
CA GLN A 9 -6.38 12.56 10.99
C GLN A 9 -6.89 11.22 11.53
N TYR A 10 -6.92 10.18 10.69
CA TYR A 10 -7.42 8.85 11.04
C TYR A 10 -6.28 7.85 11.24
N ASP A 11 -5.12 8.10 10.64
CA ASP A 11 -3.99 7.17 10.67
C ASP A 11 -3.02 7.46 11.82
N TYR A 12 -2.37 6.41 12.33
CA TYR A 12 -1.34 6.48 13.37
C TYR A 12 0.07 6.29 12.80
N LEU A 13 0.24 6.20 11.48
CA LEU A 13 1.54 6.18 10.81
C LEU A 13 2.09 7.61 10.66
N PRO A 14 2.91 8.16 11.58
CA PRO A 14 3.56 9.43 11.31
C PRO A 14 4.58 9.27 10.19
N PRO A 15 4.98 10.37 9.52
CA PRO A 15 6.18 10.37 8.70
C PRO A 15 7.38 9.81 9.49
N PRO A 16 8.28 9.02 8.86
CA PRO A 16 9.41 8.44 9.56
C PRO A 16 10.28 9.53 10.18
N HIS A 17 10.36 9.53 11.51
CA HIS A 17 11.11 10.51 12.31
C HIS A 17 12.59 10.15 12.44
N LEU A 18 12.95 8.89 12.21
CA LEU A 18 14.32 8.39 12.29
C LEU A 18 14.86 8.13 10.89
N SER A 19 16.03 8.69 10.60
CA SER A 19 16.77 8.34 9.40
C SER A 19 17.71 7.17 9.70
N PRO A 20 17.62 6.04 8.97
CA PRO A 20 18.49 4.88 9.20
C PRO A 20 19.96 5.16 8.86
N VAL A 21 20.26 6.30 8.24
CA VAL A 21 21.63 6.68 7.90
C VAL A 21 22.51 6.98 9.11
N THR A 22 21.90 7.29 10.26
CA THR A 22 22.62 7.50 11.51
C THR A 22 22.70 6.23 12.36
N SER A 23 22.32 5.07 11.81
CA SER A 23 22.44 3.79 12.51
C SER A 23 23.92 3.44 12.73
N PRO A 24 24.31 2.96 13.92
CA PRO A 24 25.69 2.59 14.19
C PRO A 24 26.13 1.43 13.29
N PRO A 25 27.41 1.39 12.87
CA PRO A 25 27.92 0.31 12.04
C PRO A 25 27.80 -1.04 12.77
N CYS A 26 27.29 -2.07 12.10
CA CYS A 26 27.30 -3.43 12.63
C CYS A 26 27.39 -4.47 11.49
N ALA A 27 27.74 -5.71 11.79
CA ALA A 27 27.90 -6.75 10.76
C ALA A 27 26.62 -7.04 9.95
N VAL A 28 25.44 -6.73 10.52
CA VAL A 28 24.13 -6.86 9.85
C VAL A 28 23.77 -5.61 9.03
N TRP A 29 24.29 -4.45 9.43
CA TRP A 29 24.10 -3.15 8.80
C TRP A 29 25.44 -2.63 8.27
N PRO A 30 25.85 -3.04 7.04
CA PRO A 30 27.08 -2.53 6.45
C PRO A 30 26.96 -1.02 6.32
N ALA A 31 27.81 -0.31 7.07
CA ALA A 31 27.99 1.12 6.99
C ALA A 31 29.01 1.52 5.91
N ASP A 32 29.54 0.54 5.17
CA ASP A 32 30.47 0.72 4.06
C ASP A 32 30.04 -0.17 2.87
N PRO A 33 29.54 0.41 1.77
CA PRO A 33 29.09 1.80 1.70
C PRO A 33 27.85 2.00 2.59
N PRO A 34 27.63 3.21 3.14
CA PRO A 34 26.49 3.46 4.01
C PRO A 34 25.17 3.34 3.23
N ARG A 35 24.15 2.83 3.92
CA ARG A 35 22.81 2.66 3.34
C ARG A 35 21.97 3.91 3.57
N VAL A 36 21.26 4.31 2.53
CA VAL A 36 20.33 5.44 2.55
C VAL A 36 18.93 5.07 3.04
N HIS A 37 18.63 3.76 3.16
CA HIS A 37 17.32 3.24 3.52
C HIS A 37 17.39 1.93 4.32
N LEU A 38 16.47 1.72 5.27
CA LEU A 38 16.44 0.56 6.18
C LEU A 38 16.13 -0.76 5.45
N TYR A 39 15.18 -0.70 4.53
CA TYR A 39 14.61 -1.88 3.89
C TYR A 39 15.49 -2.45 2.77
N CYS A 40 16.15 -1.60 1.97
CA CYS A 40 16.87 -2.00 0.78
C CYS A 40 17.99 -1.01 0.44
N GLU A 41 18.85 -1.37 -0.53
CA GLU A 41 19.79 -0.44 -1.16
C GLU A 41 19.04 0.69 -1.88
N GLY A 42 19.64 1.88 -1.97
CA GLY A 42 18.98 3.10 -2.46
C GLY A 42 18.48 3.00 -3.90
N GLY A 43 19.32 2.49 -4.82
CA GLY A 43 18.95 2.25 -6.21
C GLY A 43 17.75 1.32 -6.37
N ALA A 44 17.57 0.38 -5.44
CA ALA A 44 16.47 -0.57 -5.42
C ALA A 44 15.11 0.00 -4.94
N LEU A 45 15.05 1.23 -4.40
CA LEU A 45 13.80 1.81 -3.89
C LEU A 45 12.67 1.88 -4.92
N ALA A 46 13.00 2.06 -6.19
CA ALA A 46 12.05 2.07 -7.31
C ALA A 46 11.95 0.73 -8.05
N HIS A 47 12.60 -0.32 -7.55
CA HIS A 47 12.57 -1.64 -8.16
C HIS A 47 11.22 -2.34 -7.87
N PRO A 48 10.59 -3.04 -8.83
CA PRO A 48 9.27 -3.65 -8.63
C PRO A 48 9.20 -4.70 -7.51
N LEU A 49 10.31 -5.36 -7.18
CA LEU A 49 10.38 -6.29 -6.04
C LEU A 49 10.45 -5.61 -4.67
N VAL A 50 10.72 -4.31 -4.63
CA VAL A 50 10.76 -3.48 -3.41
C VAL A 50 9.50 -2.63 -3.31
N SER A 51 9.10 -2.03 -4.42
CA SER A 51 7.94 -1.16 -4.54
C SER A 51 7.02 -1.71 -5.63
N PRO A 52 6.02 -2.53 -5.30
CA PRO A 52 5.17 -3.21 -6.27
C PRO A 52 4.40 -2.28 -7.22
N MET A 53 4.25 -1.00 -6.87
CA MET A 53 3.72 0.01 -7.79
C MET A 53 4.53 0.13 -9.09
N ALA A 54 5.83 -0.17 -9.07
CA ALA A 54 6.69 -0.18 -10.25
C ALA A 54 6.61 -1.48 -11.08
N ALA A 55 5.77 -2.46 -10.73
CA ALA A 55 5.57 -3.65 -11.55
C ALA A 55 5.23 -3.26 -12.99
N ALA A 56 5.71 -3.99 -14.00
CA ALA A 56 5.36 -3.69 -15.39
C ALA A 56 3.95 -4.18 -15.76
N SER A 57 3.52 -5.29 -15.16
CA SER A 57 2.19 -5.86 -15.31
C SER A 57 1.85 -6.76 -14.12
N TRP A 58 0.56 -6.92 -13.85
CA TRP A 58 -0.01 -7.86 -12.90
C TRP A 58 -0.77 -9.01 -13.59
N GLU A 59 -0.77 -9.07 -14.92
CA GLU A 59 -1.39 -10.18 -15.65
C GLU A 59 -0.89 -11.54 -15.15
N GLY A 60 -1.80 -12.47 -14.91
CA GLY A 60 -1.49 -13.79 -14.35
C GLY A 60 -1.32 -13.81 -12.82
N ALA A 61 -1.41 -12.67 -12.13
CA ALA A 61 -1.48 -12.65 -10.67
C ALA A 61 -2.74 -13.38 -10.15
N PRO A 62 -2.68 -14.00 -8.96
CA PRO A 62 -3.85 -14.60 -8.34
C PRO A 62 -4.89 -13.53 -7.95
N PRO A 63 -6.13 -13.93 -7.62
CA PRO A 63 -7.10 -13.01 -7.03
C PRO A 63 -6.52 -12.29 -5.81
N VAL A 64 -6.82 -11.00 -5.66
CA VAL A 64 -6.33 -10.18 -4.53
C VAL A 64 -7.48 -9.52 -3.79
N PHE A 65 -7.37 -9.51 -2.47
CA PHE A 65 -8.27 -8.78 -1.59
C PHE A 65 -7.54 -7.63 -0.90
N PHE A 66 -8.02 -6.41 -1.17
CA PHE A 66 -7.60 -5.21 -0.47
C PHE A 66 -8.62 -4.88 0.63
N VAL A 67 -8.12 -4.75 1.85
CA VAL A 67 -8.81 -4.09 2.94
C VAL A 67 -8.00 -2.85 3.30
N CYS A 68 -8.60 -1.69 3.06
CA CYS A 68 -7.94 -0.41 3.18
C CYS A 68 -8.77 0.50 4.08
N GLY A 69 -8.11 1.23 4.96
CA GLY A 69 -8.73 2.28 5.74
C GLY A 69 -8.92 3.57 4.94
N GLU A 70 -9.41 4.59 5.60
CA GLU A 70 -9.07 5.97 5.26
C GLU A 70 -7.73 6.25 5.94
N GLU A 71 -6.65 5.86 5.27
CA GLU A 71 -5.28 5.76 5.79
C GLU A 71 -4.28 6.37 4.80
N LEU A 72 -3.04 6.59 5.23
CA LEU A 72 -2.00 7.25 4.41
C LEU A 72 -1.57 6.44 3.19
N LEU A 73 -1.74 5.12 3.22
CA LEU A 73 -1.39 4.20 2.12
C LEU A 73 -2.56 3.96 1.15
N ALA A 74 -3.67 4.68 1.31
CA ALA A 74 -4.87 4.45 0.53
C ALA A 74 -4.67 4.72 -0.96
N ASP A 75 -3.88 5.73 -1.32
CA ASP A 75 -3.70 6.11 -2.72
C ASP A 75 -2.84 5.08 -3.48
N GLU A 76 -1.80 4.55 -2.84
CA GLU A 76 -0.99 3.45 -3.38
C GLU A 76 -1.82 2.16 -3.52
N ALA A 77 -2.60 1.83 -2.49
CA ALA A 77 -3.49 0.66 -2.51
C ALA A 77 -4.52 0.75 -3.63
N LYS A 78 -5.19 1.90 -3.79
CA LYS A 78 -6.14 2.16 -4.88
C LYS A 78 -5.47 2.06 -6.25
N THR A 79 -4.26 2.59 -6.39
CA THR A 79 -3.49 2.56 -7.64
C THR A 79 -3.20 1.14 -8.08
N VAL A 80 -2.66 0.31 -7.17
CA VAL A 80 -2.39 -1.10 -7.49
C VAL A 80 -3.68 -1.85 -7.78
N ALA A 81 -4.72 -1.69 -6.96
CA ALA A 81 -6.02 -2.33 -7.15
C ALA A 81 -6.66 -1.99 -8.51
N CYS A 82 -6.68 -0.69 -8.87
CA CYS A 82 -7.13 -0.21 -10.18
C CYS A 82 -6.39 -0.92 -11.32
N ARG A 83 -5.07 -0.97 -11.24
CA ARG A 83 -4.22 -1.51 -12.29
C ARG A 83 -4.42 -3.02 -12.46
N MET A 84 -4.45 -3.76 -11.36
CA MET A 84 -4.76 -5.19 -11.35
C MET A 84 -6.14 -5.47 -11.98
N ALA A 85 -7.17 -4.73 -11.58
CA ALA A 85 -8.52 -4.89 -12.11
C ALA A 85 -8.63 -4.54 -13.61
N ARG A 86 -7.89 -3.52 -14.08
CA ARG A 86 -7.82 -3.15 -15.51
C ARG A 86 -7.10 -4.21 -16.34
N GLN A 87 -6.14 -4.93 -15.75
CA GLN A 87 -5.38 -6.02 -16.36
C GLN A 87 -6.07 -7.39 -16.24
N GLY A 88 -7.34 -7.42 -15.79
CA GLY A 88 -8.13 -8.65 -15.73
C GLY A 88 -7.86 -9.54 -14.51
N VAL A 89 -7.05 -9.08 -13.54
CA VAL A 89 -6.89 -9.78 -12.27
C VAL A 89 -8.17 -9.62 -11.43
N PRO A 90 -8.72 -10.69 -10.83
CA PRO A 90 -9.85 -10.57 -9.92
C PRO A 90 -9.46 -9.79 -8.65
N VAL A 91 -10.12 -8.65 -8.42
CA VAL A 91 -9.83 -7.79 -7.26
C VAL A 91 -11.07 -7.59 -6.40
N VAL A 92 -10.99 -7.98 -5.14
CA VAL A 92 -11.95 -7.56 -4.11
C VAL A 92 -11.38 -6.33 -3.43
N TRP A 93 -12.13 -5.23 -3.39
CA TRP A 93 -11.76 -3.99 -2.73
C TRP A 93 -12.75 -3.63 -1.63
N GLU A 94 -12.26 -3.41 -0.41
CA GLU A 94 -13.02 -2.82 0.69
C GLU A 94 -12.28 -1.61 1.24
N GLN A 95 -12.90 -0.43 1.15
CA GLN A 95 -12.43 0.77 1.84
C GLN A 95 -13.32 1.10 3.04
N TRP A 96 -12.72 1.35 4.19
CA TRP A 96 -13.41 1.52 5.47
C TRP A 96 -13.30 2.96 5.97
N GLU A 97 -14.44 3.62 6.15
CA GLU A 97 -14.55 5.00 6.65
C GLU A 97 -13.82 5.17 7.99
N ALA A 98 -13.01 6.23 8.12
CA ALA A 98 -12.32 6.62 9.36
C ALA A 98 -11.53 5.49 10.07
N MET A 99 -11.19 4.41 9.37
CA MET A 99 -10.39 3.32 9.91
C MET A 99 -8.90 3.56 9.67
N PRO A 100 -8.04 3.40 10.70
CA PRO A 100 -6.59 3.58 10.55
C PRO A 100 -5.93 2.42 9.80
N HIS A 101 -4.62 2.56 9.57
CA HIS A 101 -3.80 1.48 9.05
C HIS A 101 -3.94 0.18 9.84
N CYS A 102 -4.11 -0.95 9.15
CA CYS A 102 -4.28 -2.27 9.76
C CYS A 102 -5.38 -2.35 10.85
N PHE A 103 -6.43 -1.53 10.78
CA PHE A 103 -7.49 -1.50 11.81
C PHE A 103 -8.04 -2.89 12.15
N SER A 104 -8.24 -3.76 11.15
CA SER A 104 -8.82 -5.10 11.31
C SER A 104 -7.99 -6.01 12.23
N MET A 105 -6.69 -5.75 12.34
CA MET A 105 -5.75 -6.49 13.18
C MET A 105 -5.43 -5.78 14.49
N LEU A 106 -5.56 -4.45 14.54
CA LEU A 106 -5.22 -3.66 15.72
C LEU A 106 -6.41 -3.32 16.61
N LEU A 107 -7.57 -3.07 16.02
CA LEU A 107 -8.79 -2.67 16.72
C LEU A 107 -9.76 -3.85 16.85
N THR A 108 -9.25 -5.02 17.20
CA THR A 108 -9.97 -6.31 17.20
C THR A 108 -11.22 -6.35 18.07
N TRP A 109 -11.37 -5.40 18.99
CA TRP A 109 -12.56 -5.21 19.83
C TRP A 109 -13.73 -4.50 19.12
N THR A 110 -13.52 -3.98 17.90
CA THR A 110 -14.54 -3.26 17.14
C THR A 110 -15.34 -4.18 16.23
N GLU A 111 -16.62 -3.84 16.01
CA GLU A 111 -17.45 -4.58 15.04
C GLU A 111 -16.93 -4.45 13.60
N ALA A 112 -16.39 -3.28 13.23
CA ALA A 112 -15.75 -3.08 11.93
C ALA A 112 -14.62 -4.10 11.70
N SER A 113 -13.76 -4.31 12.70
CA SER A 113 -12.67 -5.31 12.61
C SER A 113 -13.21 -6.72 12.52
N ARG A 114 -14.23 -7.07 13.32
CA ARG A 114 -14.87 -8.40 13.27
C ARG A 114 -15.49 -8.70 11.90
N VAL A 115 -16.15 -7.72 11.28
CA VAL A 115 -16.75 -7.86 9.95
C VAL A 115 -15.69 -7.92 8.86
N SER A 116 -14.68 -7.06 8.91
CA SER A 116 -13.55 -7.09 7.98
C SER A 116 -12.82 -8.44 8.02
N TYR A 117 -12.55 -8.96 9.22
CA TYR A 117 -11.88 -10.26 9.40
C TYR A 117 -12.72 -11.43 8.88
N ARG A 118 -14.05 -11.36 8.98
CA ARG A 118 -14.95 -12.34 8.34
C ARG A 118 -14.85 -12.28 6.82
N GLY A 119 -14.80 -11.07 6.25
CA GLY A 119 -14.56 -10.87 4.83
C GLY A 119 -13.26 -11.54 4.35
N TRP A 120 -12.20 -11.53 5.17
CA TRP A 120 -10.94 -12.22 4.84
C TRP A 120 -11.15 -13.73 4.73
N ALA A 121 -11.84 -14.33 5.69
CA ALA A 121 -12.15 -15.76 5.66
C ALA A 121 -13.04 -16.13 4.46
N ASP A 122 -14.01 -15.28 4.14
CA ASP A 122 -14.88 -15.44 2.98
C ASP A 122 -14.09 -15.38 1.67
N PHE A 123 -13.20 -14.41 1.53
CA PHE A 123 -12.32 -14.29 0.37
C PHE A 123 -11.43 -15.52 0.18
N VAL A 124 -10.80 -16.02 1.26
CA VAL A 124 -9.94 -17.22 1.18
C VAL A 124 -10.73 -18.43 0.69
N ARG A 125 -11.94 -18.64 1.22
CA ARG A 125 -12.82 -19.72 0.76
C ARG A 125 -13.15 -19.57 -0.73
N ASP A 126 -13.57 -18.39 -1.16
CA ASP A 126 -13.98 -18.14 -2.54
C ASP A 126 -12.79 -18.24 -3.51
N ALA A 127 -11.60 -17.82 -3.08
CA ALA A 127 -10.35 -17.93 -3.85
C ALA A 127 -9.95 -19.38 -4.09
N VAL A 128 -10.03 -20.24 -3.07
CA VAL A 128 -9.75 -21.68 -3.19
C VAL A 128 -10.74 -22.38 -4.13
N ARG A 129 -11.97 -21.86 -4.23
CA ARG A 129 -13.00 -22.37 -5.16
C ARG A 129 -12.90 -21.81 -6.58
N GLY A 130 -12.05 -20.81 -6.81
CA GLY A 130 -11.98 -20.11 -8.09
C GLY A 130 -13.20 -19.23 -8.38
N GLU A 131 -13.91 -18.79 -7.34
CA GLU A 131 -15.19 -18.06 -7.43
C GLU A 131 -15.01 -16.54 -7.30
N VAL A 132 -13.78 -16.05 -7.10
CA VAL A 132 -13.52 -14.61 -6.91
C VAL A 132 -13.75 -13.84 -8.20
N GLN A 133 -14.58 -12.81 -8.10
CA GLN A 133 -14.82 -11.82 -9.15
C GLN A 133 -14.43 -10.43 -8.66
N THR A 134 -14.08 -9.55 -9.59
CA THR A 134 -13.78 -8.16 -9.27
C THR A 134 -15.01 -7.45 -8.71
N LYS A 135 -14.89 -6.90 -7.50
CA LYS A 135 -15.95 -6.13 -6.82
C LYS A 135 -15.33 -5.15 -5.83
N GLY A 136 -15.96 -3.99 -5.67
CA GLY A 136 -15.50 -2.96 -4.74
C GLY A 136 -16.63 -2.43 -3.87
N CYS A 137 -16.35 -2.14 -2.60
CA CYS A 137 -17.25 -1.34 -1.78
C CYS A 137 -16.52 -0.38 -0.82
N TYR A 138 -17.21 0.71 -0.50
CA TYR A 138 -16.93 1.57 0.65
C TYR A 138 -17.84 1.18 1.81
N VAL A 139 -17.31 1.10 3.03
CA VAL A 139 -18.01 0.65 4.23
C VAL A 139 -18.05 1.77 5.26
N GLU A 140 -19.25 2.21 5.62
CA GLU A 140 -19.48 3.19 6.70
C GLU A 140 -19.17 2.58 8.07
N VAL A 141 -18.37 3.24 8.90
CA VAL A 141 -17.85 2.64 10.15
C VAL A 141 -18.94 2.39 11.20
N LYS A 142 -19.91 3.30 11.31
CA LYS A 142 -20.95 3.22 12.35
C LYS A 142 -22.11 2.31 11.98
N THR A 143 -22.47 2.28 10.70
CA THR A 143 -23.66 1.57 10.20
C THR A 143 -23.31 0.26 9.51
N LEU A 144 -22.04 0.06 9.13
CA LEU A 144 -21.55 -1.03 8.28
C LEU A 144 -22.25 -1.09 6.91
N LYS A 145 -22.90 0.00 6.51
CA LYS A 145 -23.55 0.10 5.22
C LYS A 145 -22.48 0.08 4.13
N ARG A 146 -22.70 -0.77 3.14
CA ARG A 146 -21.81 -0.95 1.99
C ARG A 146 -22.34 -0.18 0.79
N ARG A 147 -21.50 0.67 0.20
CA ARG A 147 -21.75 1.36 -1.06
C ARG A 147 -20.81 0.80 -2.12
N GLU A 148 -21.36 0.30 -3.21
CA GLU A 148 -20.54 -0.22 -4.30
C GLU A 148 -19.66 0.88 -4.93
N VAL A 149 -18.47 0.49 -5.34
CA VAL A 149 -17.52 1.32 -6.09
C VAL A 149 -16.91 0.51 -7.23
N ASP A 150 -16.65 1.15 -8.35
CA ASP A 150 -15.92 0.52 -9.45
C ASP A 150 -14.42 0.50 -9.14
N VAL A 151 -13.88 -0.71 -9.00
CA VAL A 151 -12.45 -0.95 -8.72
C VAL A 151 -11.56 -0.36 -9.82
N LYS A 152 -12.03 -0.29 -11.07
CA LYS A 152 -11.24 0.21 -12.20
C LYS A 152 -11.10 1.74 -12.21
N THR A 153 -11.83 2.45 -11.35
CA THR A 153 -11.87 3.92 -11.30
C THR A 153 -11.65 4.47 -9.88
N LEU A 154 -11.00 3.70 -8.99
CA LEU A 154 -10.71 4.13 -7.61
C LEU A 154 -9.74 5.32 -7.52
N THR A 155 -8.92 5.52 -8.54
CA THR A 155 -7.95 6.62 -8.62
C THR A 155 -7.88 7.19 -10.04
N THR A 156 -7.53 8.47 -10.12
CA THR A 156 -7.22 9.19 -11.36
C THR A 156 -5.72 9.28 -11.64
N ILE A 157 -4.88 8.80 -10.72
CA ILE A 157 -3.42 8.80 -10.86
C ILE A 157 -3.04 7.85 -11.99
N SER A 158 -2.22 8.32 -12.95
CA SER A 158 -1.76 7.50 -14.08
C SER A 158 -0.52 6.68 -13.73
N ASP A 159 -0.26 5.62 -14.50
CA ASP A 159 0.96 4.81 -14.35
C ASP A 159 2.23 5.67 -14.58
N GLU A 160 2.16 6.69 -15.43
CA GLU A 160 3.23 7.66 -15.66
C GLU A 160 3.49 8.51 -14.41
N ASP A 161 2.44 9.09 -13.81
CA ASP A 161 2.56 9.87 -12.56
C ASP A 161 3.18 9.04 -11.42
N VAL A 162 2.82 7.75 -11.34
CA VAL A 162 3.38 6.81 -10.36
C VAL A 162 4.86 6.63 -10.59
N LEU A 163 5.28 6.29 -11.81
CA LEU A 163 6.69 6.02 -12.12
C LEU A 163 7.57 7.28 -11.99
N GLU A 164 7.10 8.42 -12.47
CA GLU A 164 7.77 9.71 -12.28
C GLU A 164 7.86 10.06 -10.80
N GLY A 165 6.76 9.87 -10.06
CA GLY A 165 6.69 10.06 -8.63
C GLY A 165 7.72 9.19 -7.90
N MET A 166 7.82 7.91 -8.24
CA MET A 166 8.76 6.97 -7.63
C MET A 166 10.21 7.35 -7.96
N ALA A 167 10.51 7.70 -9.22
CA ALA A 167 11.84 8.14 -9.63
C ALA A 167 12.27 9.43 -8.90
N ALA A 168 11.38 10.42 -8.81
CA ALA A 168 11.61 11.64 -8.05
C ALA A 168 11.79 11.36 -6.54
N GLY A 169 11.02 10.41 -5.99
CA GLY A 169 11.15 9.97 -4.59
C GLY A 169 12.51 9.35 -4.29
N ARG A 170 12.94 8.40 -5.12
CA ARG A 170 14.27 7.77 -5.02
C ARG A 170 15.37 8.82 -5.11
N LYS A 171 15.33 9.68 -6.14
CA LYS A 171 16.34 10.72 -6.34
C LYS A 171 16.46 11.65 -5.12
N ARG A 172 15.34 12.07 -4.52
CA ARG A 172 15.37 12.90 -3.31
C ARG A 172 16.06 12.22 -2.13
N ILE A 173 15.84 10.91 -1.97
CA ILE A 173 16.49 10.12 -0.91
C ILE A 173 18.00 10.03 -1.20
N GLU A 174 18.38 9.67 -2.43
CA GLU A 174 19.78 9.62 -2.85
C GLU A 174 20.48 10.97 -2.67
N ASP A 175 19.90 12.07 -3.15
CA ASP A 175 20.46 13.42 -3.03
C ASP A 175 20.64 13.83 -1.56
N LYS A 176 19.65 13.53 -0.70
CA LYS A 176 19.71 13.83 0.73
C LYS A 176 20.88 13.15 1.42
N PHE A 177 21.27 11.97 0.95
CA PHE A 177 22.30 11.13 1.57
C PHE A 177 23.55 10.94 0.71
N ALA A 178 23.67 11.65 -0.41
CA ALA A 178 24.80 11.55 -1.34
C ALA A 178 26.15 11.91 -0.69
N HIS A 179 26.14 12.70 0.38
CA HIS A 179 27.31 13.02 1.17
C HIS A 179 27.87 11.83 1.96
N LEU A 180 27.08 10.76 2.15
CA LEU A 180 27.49 9.53 2.82
C LEU A 180 28.08 8.51 1.84
N LEU A 181 27.71 8.58 0.55
CA LEU A 181 28.16 7.64 -0.48
C LEU A 181 29.55 7.98 -1.07
N LYS A 182 30.28 8.92 -0.45
CA LYS A 182 31.63 9.37 -0.84
C LYS A 182 32.67 8.87 0.15
#